data_AF-A0A438ATG0-F1
#
_entry.id   AF-A0A438ATG0-F1
#
_cell.length_a   1.000
_cell.length_b   1.000
_cell.length_c   1.000
_cell.angle_alpha   90.00
_cell.angle_beta   90.00
_cell.angle_gamma   90.00
#
_symmetry.space_group_name_H-M   'P 1'
#
loop_
_entity.id
_entity.type
_entity.pdbx_description
1 polymer ?
#
loop_
_entity_poly.entity_id
_entity_poly.type
_entity_poly.pdbx_seq_one_letter_code
_entity_poly.pdbx_strand_id
1 'polypeptide(L)'
;MSEDKRHFVASRLDGLIHTLELNAPTADEPSPVPTAHGFTGSLAEAQRHRAELESATPARIDEIAAGYPEIEKDWAQRQPT
;
A
#
# COMPACT_ATOMS: atom_id res chain seq x y z
N MET A 1 19.47 0.72 1.22
CA MET A 1 18.36 -0.26 1.20
C MET A 1 17.05 0.33 1.70
N SER A 2 17.00 0.96 2.88
CA SER A 2 15.74 1.47 3.44
C SER A 2 15.11 2.62 2.64
N GLU A 3 15.90 3.54 2.11
CA GLU A 3 15.40 4.59 1.19
C GLU A 3 14.94 4.01 -0.15
N ASP A 4 15.64 3.00 -0.67
CA ASP A 4 15.27 2.28 -1.89
C ASP A 4 13.94 1.53 -1.72
N LYS A 5 13.77 0.84 -0.58
CA LYS A 5 12.52 0.18 -0.19
C LYS A 5 11.40 1.19 0.01
N ARG A 6 11.66 2.34 0.67
CA ARG A 6 10.66 3.42 0.81
C ARG A 6 10.13 3.86 -0.54
N HIS A 7 11.02 4.19 -1.47
CA HIS A 7 10.64 4.64 -2.81
C HIS A 7 9.88 3.56 -3.58
N PHE A 8 10.30 2.31 -3.46
CA PHE A 8 9.62 1.18 -4.08
C PHE A 8 8.20 0.98 -3.54
N VAL A 9 8.03 0.90 -2.22
CA VAL A 9 6.72 0.73 -1.59
C VAL A 9 5.83 1.93 -1.90
N ALA A 10 6.37 3.15 -1.88
CA ALA A 10 5.65 4.36 -2.26
C ALA A 10 5.11 4.28 -3.70
N SER A 11 5.94 3.92 -4.67
CA SER A 11 5.54 3.79 -6.07
C SER A 11 4.48 2.70 -6.28
N ARG A 12 4.58 1.58 -5.55
CA ARG A 12 3.59 0.51 -5.61
C ARG A 12 2.25 0.92 -4.98
N LEU A 13 2.28 1.62 -3.85
CA LEU A 13 1.07 2.17 -3.23
C LEU A 13 0.40 3.20 -4.12
N ASP A 14 1.15 4.10 -4.78
CA ASP A 14 0.60 5.05 -5.76
C ASP A 14 -0.16 4.32 -6.89
N GLY A 15 0.40 3.24 -7.44
CA GLY A 15 -0.27 2.45 -8.48
C GLY A 15 -1.54 1.73 -7.98
N LEU A 16 -1.51 1.23 -6.74
CA LEU A 16 -2.67 0.61 -6.11
C LEU A 16 -3.78 1.64 -5.86
N ILE A 17 -3.43 2.80 -5.27
CA ILE A 17 -4.35 3.92 -5.04
C ILE A 17 -5.02 4.32 -6.35
N HIS A 18 -4.23 4.53 -7.41
CA HIS A 18 -4.77 4.90 -8.71
C HIS A 18 -5.75 3.86 -9.26
N THR A 19 -5.42 2.57 -9.10
CA THR A 19 -6.31 1.48 -9.51
C THR A 19 -7.61 1.49 -8.70
N LEU A 20 -7.52 1.67 -7.39
CA LEU A 20 -8.68 1.75 -6.49
C LEU A 20 -9.55 2.99 -6.78
N GLU A 21 -8.94 4.12 -7.13
CA GLU A 21 -9.65 5.33 -7.56
C GLU A 21 -10.41 5.11 -8.88
N LEU A 22 -9.80 4.40 -9.84
CA LEU A 22 -10.46 4.05 -11.11
C LEU A 22 -11.62 3.07 -10.93
N ASN A 23 -11.54 2.17 -9.95
CA ASN A 23 -12.57 1.19 -9.63
C ASN A 23 -13.54 1.68 -8.55
N ALA A 24 -13.35 2.89 -7.99
CA ALA A 24 -14.23 3.42 -6.97
C ALA A 24 -15.63 3.63 -7.58
N PRO A 25 -16.69 3.06 -6.98
CA PRO A 25 -18.03 3.24 -7.51
C PRO A 25 -18.40 4.71 -7.50
N THR A 26 -18.81 5.23 -8.65
CA THR A 26 -19.32 6.60 -8.80
C THR A 26 -20.66 6.72 -8.08
N ALA A 27 -20.66 7.20 -6.83
CA ALA A 27 -21.78 7.69 -6.01
C ALA A 27 -23.08 6.83 -5.86
N ASP A 28 -23.27 5.75 -6.63
CA ASP A 28 -24.54 5.02 -6.75
C ASP A 28 -24.47 3.58 -6.22
N GLU A 29 -23.29 3.06 -5.87
CA GLU A 29 -23.17 1.73 -5.27
C GLU A 29 -22.83 1.79 -3.76
N PRO A 30 -23.46 0.95 -2.93
CA PRO A 30 -23.21 0.91 -1.50
C PRO A 30 -21.78 0.43 -1.21
N SER A 31 -21.00 1.31 -0.58
CA SER A 31 -19.60 1.09 -0.22
C SER A 31 -19.47 -0.10 0.76
N PRO A 32 -18.64 -1.12 0.46
CA PRO A 32 -18.44 -2.25 1.36
C PRO A 32 -17.77 -1.79 2.66
N VAL A 33 -18.38 -2.13 3.79
CA VAL A 33 -17.91 -1.78 5.15
C VAL A 33 -16.52 -2.37 5.44
N PRO A 34 -15.64 -1.62 6.13
CA PRO A 34 -14.29 -2.08 6.45
C PRO A 34 -14.32 -3.18 7.52
N THR A 35 -13.67 -4.31 7.27
CA THR A 35 -13.52 -5.40 8.24
C THR A 35 -12.24 -5.21 9.06
N ALA A 36 -12.32 -5.44 10.36
CA ALA A 36 -11.38 -4.96 11.37
C ALA A 36 -10.06 -5.75 11.50
N HIS A 37 -9.48 -6.30 10.43
CA HIS A 37 -8.22 -7.06 10.54
C HIS A 37 -7.37 -6.99 9.27
N GLY A 38 -6.23 -6.29 9.37
CA GLY A 38 -5.25 -6.22 8.30
C GLY A 38 -5.73 -5.39 7.11
N PHE A 39 -4.80 -4.99 6.26
CA PHE A 39 -5.05 -4.13 5.10
C PHE A 39 -6.37 -4.52 4.40
N THR A 40 -7.36 -3.65 4.53
CA THR A 40 -8.75 -3.89 4.11
C THR A 40 -8.91 -3.88 2.58
N GLY A 41 -7.85 -3.60 1.83
CA GLY A 41 -7.94 -3.28 0.41
C GLY A 41 -8.52 -1.89 0.15
N SER A 42 -8.83 -1.11 1.19
CA SER A 42 -9.52 0.16 1.06
C SER A 42 -8.61 1.26 0.53
N LEU A 43 -9.14 2.08 -0.37
CA LEU A 43 -8.47 3.27 -0.91
C LEU A 43 -7.94 4.20 0.21
N ALA A 44 -8.77 4.45 1.23
CA ALA A 44 -8.40 5.32 2.34
C ALA A 44 -7.19 4.81 3.14
N GLU A 45 -7.07 3.48 3.28
CA GLU A 45 -5.96 2.86 3.99
C GLU A 45 -4.67 2.91 3.16
N ALA A 46 -4.78 2.65 1.85
CA ALA A 46 -3.65 2.80 0.92
C ALA A 46 -3.12 4.25 0.90
N GLN A 47 -4.02 5.24 0.84
CA GLN A 47 -3.68 6.66 0.91
C GLN A 47 -3.01 7.05 2.23
N ARG A 48 -3.53 6.56 3.37
CA ARG A 48 -2.92 6.79 4.68
C ARG A 48 -1.51 6.23 4.73
N HIS A 49 -1.31 4.98 4.31
CA HIS A 49 0.01 4.37 4.29
C HIS A 49 0.98 5.10 3.37
N ARG A 50 0.49 5.64 2.24
CA ARG A 50 1.30 6.44 1.33
C ARG A 50 1.84 7.73 1.95
N ALA A 51 1.00 8.43 2.72
CA ALA A 51 1.40 9.60 3.50
C ALA A 51 2.33 9.22 4.67
N GLU A 52 2.08 8.08 5.31
CA GLU A 52 2.92 7.57 6.41
C GLU A 52 4.35 7.28 5.94
N LEU A 53 4.53 6.76 4.72
CA LEU A 53 5.86 6.43 4.16
C LEU A 53 6.85 7.61 4.13
N GLU A 54 6.37 8.84 4.00
CA GLU A 54 7.23 10.04 3.91
C GLU A 54 7.99 10.29 5.23
N SER A 55 7.39 9.95 6.37
CA SER A 55 7.96 10.13 7.70
C SER A 55 8.26 8.81 8.42
N ALA A 56 7.88 7.67 7.82
CA ALA A 56 8.03 6.35 8.41
C ALA A 56 9.49 5.95 8.60
N THR A 57 9.74 5.26 9.70
CA THR A 57 11.00 4.55 9.96
C THR A 57 11.12 3.33 9.04
N PRO A 58 12.34 2.81 8.82
CA PRO A 58 12.56 1.59 8.02
C PRO A 58 11.69 0.41 8.47
N ALA A 59 11.63 0.14 9.78
CA ALA A 59 10.80 -0.93 10.34
C ALA A 59 9.31 -0.74 10.01
N ARG A 60 8.82 0.51 10.05
CA ARG A 60 7.44 0.81 9.69
C ARG A 60 7.18 0.63 8.20
N ILE A 61 8.16 0.92 7.34
CA ILE A 61 8.07 0.63 5.90
C ILE A 61 7.98 -0.88 5.65
N ASP A 62 8.72 -1.69 6.41
CA ASP A 62 8.64 -3.15 6.36
C ASP A 62 7.26 -3.65 6.79
N GLU A 63 6.71 -3.13 7.89
CA GLU A 63 5.35 -3.44 8.35
C GLU A 63 4.29 -3.06 7.31
N ILE A 64 4.41 -1.87 6.71
CA ILE A 64 3.52 -1.43 5.64
C ILE A 64 3.63 -2.41 4.48
N ALA A 65 4.84 -2.69 3.99
CA ALA A 65 5.04 -3.62 2.87
C ALA A 65 4.44 -5.02 3.13
N ALA A 66 4.59 -5.54 4.36
CA ALA A 66 4.02 -6.83 4.75
C ALA A 66 2.48 -6.83 4.78
N GLY A 67 1.86 -5.66 4.90
CA GLY A 67 0.41 -5.47 4.74
C GLY A 67 -0.06 -5.64 3.29
N TYR A 68 0.83 -5.62 2.30
CA TYR A 68 0.51 -5.74 0.87
C TYR A 68 1.28 -6.92 0.27
N PRO A 69 0.67 -8.11 0.16
CA PRO A 69 1.35 -9.33 -0.29
C PRO A 69 2.03 -9.19 -1.66
N GLU A 70 1.42 -8.43 -2.57
CA GLU A 70 1.99 -8.17 -3.90
C GLU A 70 3.25 -7.31 -3.81
N ILE A 71 3.24 -6.26 -2.99
CA ILE A 71 4.39 -5.36 -2.79
C ILE A 71 5.53 -6.12 -2.11
N GLU A 72 5.24 -6.92 -1.09
CA GLU A 72 6.26 -7.74 -0.42
C GLU A 72 6.92 -8.71 -1.40
N LYS A 73 6.13 -9.42 -2.21
CA LYS A 73 6.62 -10.36 -3.21
C LYS A 73 7.48 -9.68 -4.27
N ASP A 74 7.01 -8.56 -4.82
CA ASP A 74 7.75 -7.80 -5.84
C ASP A 74 9.06 -7.21 -5.27
N TRP A 75 9.08 -6.82 -4.00
CA TRP A 75 10.30 -6.39 -3.33
C TRP A 75 11.28 -7.56 -3.16
N ALA A 76 10.81 -8.72 -2.71
CA ALA A 76 11.64 -9.91 -2.55
C ALA A 76 12.30 -10.35 -3.87
N GLN A 77 11.60 -10.21 -5.00
CA GLN A 77 12.16 -10.50 -6.33
C GLN A 77 13.21 -9.48 -6.81
N ARG A 78 13.21 -8.26 -6.28
CA ARG A 78 14.20 -7.23 -6.59
C ARG A 78 15.49 -7.34 -5.78
N GLN A 79 15.49 -8.08 -4.67
CA GLN A 79 16.70 -8.26 -3.88
C GLN A 79 17.63 -9.23 -4.61
N PRO A 80 18.89 -8.84 -4.92
CA PRO A 80 19.85 -9.79 -5.47
C PRO A 80 20.09 -10.89 -4.44
N THR A 81 19.88 -12.14 -4.86
CA THR A 81 20.29 -13.35 -4.11
C THR A 81 21.77 -13.34 -3.79
#